data_AF-A0A352GHN7-F1
#
_entry.id   AF-A0A352GHN7-F1
#
_cell.length_a   1.000
_cell.length_b   1.000
_cell.length_c   1.000
_cell.angle_alpha   90.00
_cell.angle_beta   90.00
_cell.angle_gamma   90.00
#
_symmetry.space_group_name_H-M   'P 1'
#
loop_
_entity.id
_entity.type
_entity.pdbx_description
1 polymer ?
#
loop_
_entity_poly.entity_id
_entity_poly.type
_entity_poly.pdbx_seq_one_letter_code
_entity_poly.pdbx_strand_id
1 'polypeptide(L)'
;MTEMELLAIGMIGGFFGLLVIGIPVAISLAVSGLLFGYLGFGTSLFGLLPGRIHGVVTNYTLLALPLFIFMGVMLEKSRMAEDLIDVIGHAMGRVRGGMGLAIVIVGVLMGASSGIVGATVVTVGLLALGPLVRRGYDKGLACGTICASGTLGQII
;
A
#
# COMPACT_ATOMS: atom_id res chain seq x y z
N MET A 1 -28.48 8.87 -25.13
CA MET A 1 -27.35 8.11 -24.58
C MET A 1 -27.10 6.94 -25.51
N THR A 2 -25.88 6.75 -25.97
CA THR A 2 -25.52 5.55 -26.76
C THR A 2 -25.58 4.32 -25.86
N GLU A 3 -25.88 3.13 -26.40
CA GLU A 3 -25.91 1.89 -25.59
C GLU A 3 -24.61 1.67 -24.79
N MET A 4 -23.48 2.09 -25.35
CA MET A 4 -22.17 2.03 -24.68
C MET A 4 -22.06 2.96 -23.46
N GLU A 5 -22.67 4.14 -23.48
CA GLU A 5 -22.69 5.04 -22.32
C GLU A 5 -23.48 4.45 -21.16
N LEU A 6 -24.59 3.76 -21.45
CA LEU A 6 -25.41 3.11 -20.42
C LEU A 6 -24.65 1.94 -19.77
N LEU A 7 -23.94 1.14 -20.55
CA LEU A 7 -23.07 0.07 -20.05
C LEU A 7 -21.90 0.61 -19.23
N ALA A 8 -21.30 1.75 -19.63
CA ALA A 8 -20.22 2.38 -18.88
C ALA A 8 -20.69 2.91 -17.50
N ILE A 9 -21.87 3.54 -17.45
CA ILE A 9 -22.47 3.99 -16.19
C ILE A 9 -22.84 2.78 -15.31
N GLY A 10 -23.40 1.73 -15.92
CA GLY A 10 -23.68 0.47 -15.24
C GLY A 10 -22.44 -0.18 -14.64
N MET A 11 -21.31 -0.15 -15.36
CA MET A 11 -20.01 -0.66 -14.90
C MET A 11 -19.51 0.09 -13.66
N ILE A 12 -19.59 1.42 -13.68
CA ILE A 12 -19.19 2.26 -12.54
C ILE A 12 -20.12 2.01 -11.36
N GLY A 13 -21.43 2.01 -11.58
CA GLY A 13 -22.42 1.74 -10.53
C GLY A 13 -22.26 0.34 -9.91
N GLY A 14 -22.05 -0.67 -10.76
CA GLY A 14 -21.80 -2.06 -10.33
C GLY A 14 -20.50 -2.19 -9.54
N PHE A 15 -19.42 -1.52 -9.98
CA PHE A 15 -18.16 -1.49 -9.24
C PHE A 15 -18.33 -0.92 -7.83
N PHE A 16 -18.95 0.25 -7.69
CA PHE A 16 -19.20 0.85 -6.38
C PHE A 16 -20.18 0.03 -5.53
N GLY A 17 -21.19 -0.60 -6.15
CA GLY A 17 -22.09 -1.52 -5.47
C GLY A 17 -21.35 -2.70 -4.84
N LEU A 18 -20.45 -3.35 -5.58
CA LEU A 18 -19.61 -4.44 -5.08
C LEU A 18 -18.69 -3.98 -3.92
N LEU A 19 -18.16 -2.76 -4.00
CA LEU A 19 -17.36 -2.18 -2.91
C LEU A 19 -18.17 -1.96 -1.63
N VAL A 20 -19.40 -1.46 -1.73
CA VAL A 20 -20.27 -1.23 -0.56
C VAL A 20 -20.64 -2.54 0.14
N ILE A 21 -20.75 -3.63 -0.62
CA ILE A 21 -20.98 -4.99 -0.11
C ILE A 21 -19.74 -5.55 0.62
N GLY A 22 -18.59 -4.86 0.53
CA GLY A 22 -17.34 -5.25 1.18
C GLY A 22 -16.52 -6.26 0.37
N ILE A 23 -16.81 -6.40 -0.94
CA ILE A 23 -16.02 -7.27 -1.80
C ILE A 23 -14.64 -6.63 -2.04
N PRO A 24 -13.54 -7.40 -1.94
CA PRO A 24 -12.20 -6.89 -2.20
C PRO A 24 -12.09 -6.17 -3.54
N VAL A 25 -11.44 -4.99 -3.54
CA VAL A 25 -11.36 -4.08 -4.70
C VAL A 25 -10.91 -4.80 -5.99
N ALA A 26 -9.93 -5.70 -5.90
CA ALA A 26 -9.43 -6.45 -7.05
C ALA A 26 -10.51 -7.32 -7.70
N ILE A 27 -11.32 -8.00 -6.88
CA ILE A 27 -12.44 -8.83 -7.35
C ILE A 27 -13.53 -7.94 -7.94
N SER A 28 -13.84 -6.82 -7.27
CA SER A 28 -14.82 -5.86 -7.74
C SER A 28 -14.45 -5.29 -9.12
N LEU A 29 -13.18 -4.92 -9.34
CA LEU A 29 -12.67 -4.46 -10.63
C LEU A 29 -12.70 -5.56 -11.70
N ALA A 30 -12.33 -6.78 -11.35
CA ALA A 30 -12.31 -7.90 -12.28
C ALA A 30 -13.74 -8.26 -12.74
N VAL A 31 -14.67 -8.37 -11.80
CA VAL A 31 -16.07 -8.73 -12.09
C VAL A 31 -16.77 -7.62 -12.87
N SER A 32 -16.70 -6.36 -12.43
CA SER A 32 -17.34 -5.27 -13.16
C SER A 32 -16.70 -5.06 -14.54
N GLY A 33 -15.38 -5.11 -14.64
CA GLY A 33 -14.65 -4.95 -15.91
C GLY A 33 -14.94 -6.07 -16.92
N LEU A 34 -14.93 -7.33 -16.48
CA LEU A 34 -15.19 -8.46 -17.38
C LEU A 34 -16.66 -8.60 -17.75
N LEU A 35 -17.59 -8.37 -16.81
CA LEU A 35 -19.02 -8.49 -17.06
C LEU A 35 -19.50 -7.43 -18.06
N PHE A 36 -19.21 -6.15 -17.78
CA PHE A 36 -19.62 -5.07 -18.67
C PHE A 36 -18.76 -5.00 -19.94
N GLY A 37 -17.49 -5.41 -19.88
CA GLY A 37 -16.65 -5.59 -21.05
C GLY A 37 -17.17 -6.66 -22.00
N TYR A 38 -17.69 -7.78 -21.47
CA TYR A 38 -18.31 -8.83 -22.28
C TYR A 38 -19.64 -8.38 -22.88
N LEU A 39 -20.45 -7.63 -22.13
CA LEU A 39 -21.71 -7.08 -22.64
C LEU A 39 -21.49 -6.02 -23.75
N GLY A 40 -20.41 -5.24 -23.68
CA GLY A 40 -20.11 -4.20 -24.68
C GLY A 40 -19.35 -4.71 -25.91
N PHE A 41 -18.35 -5.58 -25.72
CA PHE A 41 -17.45 -6.04 -26.79
C PHE A 41 -17.68 -7.51 -27.20
N GLY A 42 -18.54 -8.26 -26.49
CA GLY A 42 -18.77 -9.68 -26.75
C GLY A 42 -17.49 -10.52 -26.63
N THR A 43 -17.33 -11.49 -27.53
CA THR A 43 -16.14 -12.36 -27.58
C THR A 43 -14.86 -11.63 -28.02
N SER A 44 -14.97 -10.46 -28.64
CA SER A 44 -13.80 -9.67 -29.06
C SER A 44 -12.99 -9.12 -27.87
N LEU A 45 -13.61 -9.03 -26.68
CA LEU A 45 -12.93 -8.71 -25.42
C LEU A 45 -11.70 -9.60 -25.19
N PHE A 46 -11.83 -10.90 -25.43
CA PHE A 46 -10.75 -11.86 -25.20
C PHE A 46 -9.57 -11.66 -26.15
N GLY A 47 -9.79 -11.04 -27.32
CA GLY A 47 -8.72 -10.63 -28.23
C GLY A 47 -7.92 -9.42 -27.72
N LEU A 48 -8.54 -8.58 -26.88
CA LEU A 48 -7.91 -7.39 -26.29
C LEU A 48 -7.16 -7.70 -24.99
N LEU A 49 -7.53 -8.78 -24.29
CA LEU A 49 -6.92 -9.19 -23.02
C LEU A 49 -5.40 -9.42 -23.11
N PRO A 50 -4.85 -10.15 -24.11
CA PRO A 50 -3.41 -10.38 -24.20
C PRO A 50 -2.61 -9.07 -24.29
N GLY A 51 -3.08 -8.11 -25.08
CA GLY A 51 -2.42 -6.80 -25.20
C GLY A 51 -2.46 -6.01 -23.89
N ARG A 52 -3.57 -6.07 -23.14
CA ARG A 52 -3.66 -5.45 -21.82
C ARG A 52 -2.79 -6.14 -20.78
N ILE A 53 -2.79 -7.47 -20.74
CA ILE A 53 -1.95 -8.24 -19.82
C ILE A 53 -0.47 -7.98 -20.09
N HIS A 54 -0.07 -8.03 -21.37
CA HIS A 54 1.31 -7.74 -21.76
C HIS A 54 1.71 -6.32 -21.32
N GLY A 55 0.88 -5.31 -21.59
CA GLY A 55 1.14 -3.93 -21.18
C GLY A 55 1.29 -3.75 -19.66
N VAL A 56 0.56 -4.53 -18.85
CA VAL A 56 0.71 -4.54 -17.39
C VAL A 56 2.01 -5.24 -16.98
N VAL A 57 2.29 -6.43 -17.51
CA VAL A 57 3.48 -7.22 -17.14
C VAL A 57 4.79 -6.51 -17.53
N THR A 58 4.81 -5.80 -18.65
CA THR A 58 5.99 -5.03 -19.10
C THR A 58 6.06 -3.63 -18.50
N ASN A 59 5.20 -3.29 -17.55
CA ASN A 59 5.20 -1.97 -16.95
C ASN A 59 6.42 -1.80 -16.03
N TYR A 60 7.33 -0.90 -16.42
CA TYR A 60 8.55 -0.60 -15.65
C TYR A 60 8.26 -0.13 -14.22
N THR A 61 7.10 0.47 -13.94
CA THR A 61 6.69 0.83 -12.57
C THR A 61 6.56 -0.39 -11.68
N LEU A 62 6.22 -1.57 -12.21
CA LEU A 62 6.17 -2.81 -11.43
C LEU A 62 7.55 -3.29 -10.96
N LEU A 63 8.65 -2.87 -11.61
CA LEU A 63 10.01 -3.15 -11.13
C LEU A 63 10.31 -2.45 -9.80
N ALA A 64 9.58 -1.37 -9.48
CA ALA A 64 9.72 -0.71 -8.19
C ALA A 64 9.33 -1.64 -7.04
N LEU A 65 8.32 -2.51 -7.20
CA LEU A 65 7.85 -3.41 -6.15
C LEU A 65 8.96 -4.38 -5.65
N PRO A 66 9.61 -5.18 -6.51
CA PRO A 66 10.74 -6.01 -6.09
C PRO A 66 11.91 -5.22 -5.50
N LEU A 67 12.26 -4.08 -6.09
CA LEU A 67 13.37 -3.25 -5.62
C LEU A 67 13.09 -2.66 -4.23
N PHE A 68 11.84 -2.26 -3.95
CA PHE A 68 11.43 -1.79 -2.63
C PHE A 68 11.42 -2.92 -1.60
N ILE A 69 10.94 -4.12 -1.97
CA ILE A 69 11.01 -5.29 -1.09
C ILE A 69 12.47 -5.62 -0.78
N PHE A 70 13.34 -5.59 -1.80
CA PHE A 70 14.78 -5.82 -1.62
C PHE A 70 15.41 -4.80 -0.68
N MET A 71 15.13 -3.51 -0.88
CA MET A 71 15.58 -2.44 0.03
C MET A 71 15.09 -2.67 1.46
N GLY A 72 13.81 -2.99 1.65
CA GLY A 72 13.23 -3.26 2.97
C GLY A 72 13.92 -4.43 3.69
N VAL A 73 14.15 -5.54 2.98
CA VAL A 73 14.87 -6.71 3.51
C VAL A 73 16.33 -6.39 3.80
N MET A 74 17.01 -5.61 2.95
CA MET A 74 18.38 -5.17 3.19
C MET A 74 18.48 -4.28 4.44
N LEU A 75 17.55 -3.35 4.64
CA LEU A 75 17.48 -2.51 5.84
C LEU A 75 17.19 -3.32 7.11
N GLU A 76 16.32 -4.32 7.02
CA GLU A 76 16.04 -5.26 8.12
C GLU A 76 17.28 -6.10 8.49
N LYS A 77 17.95 -6.69 7.50
CA LYS A 77 19.11 -7.57 7.70
C LYS A 77 20.35 -6.82 8.19
N SER A 78 20.51 -5.56 7.76
CA SER A 78 21.64 -4.71 8.19
C SER A 78 21.50 -4.15 9.60
N ARG A 79 20.33 -4.31 10.25
CA ARG A 79 19.98 -3.71 11.56
C ARG A 79 20.07 -2.17 11.61
N MET A 80 20.35 -1.52 10.48
CA MET A 80 20.54 -0.07 10.40
C MET A 80 19.30 0.70 10.85
N ALA A 81 18.12 0.14 10.60
CA ALA A 81 16.86 0.72 11.05
C ALA A 81 16.61 0.57 12.56
N GLU A 82 17.09 -0.51 13.17
CA GLU A 82 17.01 -0.71 14.63
C GLU A 82 17.90 0.34 15.33
N ASP A 83 19.13 0.52 14.81
CA ASP A 83 20.07 1.55 15.26
C ASP A 83 19.49 2.97 15.08
N LEU A 84 18.83 3.24 13.95
CA LEU A 84 18.19 4.53 13.69
C LEU A 84 17.06 4.83 14.68
N ILE A 85 16.20 3.84 14.96
CA ILE A 85 15.11 3.97 15.94
C ILE A 85 15.67 4.19 17.34
N ASP A 86 16.77 3.52 17.71
CA ASP A 86 17.42 3.68 19.01
C ASP A 86 18.07 5.06 19.15
N VAL A 87 18.75 5.57 18.12
CA VAL A 87 19.33 6.91 18.10
C VAL A 87 18.25 7.99 18.21
N ILE A 88 17.16 7.88 17.44
CA ILE A 88 16.07 8.86 17.50
C ILE A 88 15.30 8.71 18.83
N GLY A 89 15.14 7.49 19.34
CA GLY A 89 14.57 7.23 20.66
C GLY A 89 15.40 7.86 21.78
N HIS A 90 16.73 7.82 21.69
CA HIS A 90 17.63 8.52 22.61
C HIS A 90 17.53 10.04 22.46
N ALA A 91 17.48 10.55 21.23
CA ALA A 91 17.29 11.98 20.95
C ALA A 91 15.94 12.50 21.51
N MET A 92 14.90 11.67 21.47
CA MET A 92 13.57 11.95 22.00
C MET A 92 13.38 11.51 23.46
N GLY A 93 14.42 11.02 24.13
CA GLY A 93 14.33 10.34 25.44
C GLY A 93 13.80 11.19 26.60
N ARG A 94 13.76 12.52 26.45
CA ARG A 94 13.16 13.44 27.44
C ARG A 94 11.65 13.60 27.27
N VAL A 95 11.06 13.10 26.18
CA VAL A 95 9.64 13.26 25.86
C VAL A 95 8.87 11.97 26.18
N ARG A 96 7.82 12.09 27.00
CA ARG A 96 6.90 10.98 27.27
C ARG A 96 6.25 10.54 25.95
N GLY A 97 6.49 9.30 25.54
CA GLY A 97 6.02 8.76 24.26
C GLY A 97 6.94 9.02 23.05
N GLY A 98 8.16 9.52 23.27
CA GLY A 98 9.10 9.94 22.22
C GLY A 98 9.41 8.87 21.16
N MET A 99 9.38 7.58 21.50
CA MET A 99 9.54 6.51 20.49
C MET A 99 8.38 6.46 19.48
N GLY A 100 7.14 6.69 19.91
CA GLY A 100 6.00 6.73 18.99
C GLY A 100 6.13 7.88 17.99
N LEU A 101 6.62 9.03 18.47
CA LEU A 101 6.91 10.19 17.64
C LEU A 101 8.05 9.92 16.65
N ALA A 102 9.11 9.24 17.11
CA ALA A 102 10.24 8.83 16.29
C ALA A 102 9.79 7.97 15.10
N ILE A 103 8.90 7.00 15.33
CA ILE A 103 8.36 6.13 14.29
C ILE A 103 7.52 6.91 13.29
N VAL A 104 6.72 7.87 13.75
CA VAL A 104 5.94 8.72 12.84
C VAL A 104 6.88 9.52 11.93
N ILE A 105 7.93 10.12 12.48
CA ILE A 105 8.90 10.91 11.70
C ILE A 105 9.65 10.02 10.69
N VAL A 106 10.20 8.89 11.15
CA VAL A 106 10.93 7.97 10.28
C VAL A 106 10.01 7.37 9.22
N GLY A 107 8.82 6.93 9.62
CA GLY A 107 7.82 6.36 8.72
C GLY A 107 7.35 7.35 7.66
N VAL A 108 7.21 8.63 8.02
CA VAL A 108 6.91 9.70 7.07
C VAL A 108 8.07 9.95 6.11
N LEU A 109 9.32 10.03 6.60
CA LEU A 109 10.49 10.25 5.75
C LEU A 109 10.73 9.10 4.76
N MET A 110 10.53 7.85 5.22
CA MET A 110 10.56 6.67 4.35
C MET A 110 9.36 6.58 3.41
N GLY A 111 8.20 7.08 3.85
CA GLY A 111 6.99 7.15 3.03
C GLY A 111 7.15 8.15 1.88
N ALA A 112 7.59 9.36 2.19
CA ALA A 112 7.81 10.43 1.22
C ALA A 112 8.83 10.04 0.12
N SER A 113 9.84 9.23 0.45
CA SER A 113 10.81 8.75 -0.54
C SER A 113 10.31 7.61 -1.43
N SER A 114 9.26 6.88 -1.01
CA SER A 114 8.75 5.70 -1.73
C SER A 114 7.41 5.90 -2.45
N GLY A 115 6.57 6.84 -1.98
CA GLY A 115 5.26 7.17 -2.57
C GLY A 115 4.19 6.07 -2.49
N ILE A 116 4.47 4.90 -1.90
CA ILE A 116 3.60 3.72 -1.92
C ILE A 116 3.31 3.24 -0.49
N VAL A 117 2.07 3.41 0.01
CA VAL A 117 1.67 3.02 1.40
C VAL A 117 2.10 1.60 1.75
N GLY A 118 1.81 0.63 0.88
CA GLY A 118 2.00 -0.78 1.19
C GLY A 118 3.47 -1.13 1.47
N ALA A 119 4.39 -0.60 0.66
CA ALA A 119 5.82 -0.87 0.81
C ALA A 119 6.38 -0.22 2.09
N THR A 120 5.98 1.02 2.38
CA THR A 120 6.41 1.75 3.58
C THR A 120 5.91 1.08 4.85
N VAL A 121 4.62 0.74 4.92
CA VAL A 121 4.01 0.13 6.11
C VAL A 121 4.62 -1.24 6.40
N VAL A 122 4.89 -2.06 5.39
CA VAL A 122 5.58 -3.35 5.57
C VAL A 122 7.00 -3.13 6.10
N THR A 123 7.75 -2.19 5.51
CA THR A 123 9.13 -1.91 5.91
C THR A 123 9.18 -1.39 7.35
N VAL A 124 8.44 -0.33 7.68
CA VAL A 124 8.39 0.23 9.04
C VAL A 124 7.80 -0.79 10.03
N GLY A 125 6.85 -1.62 9.61
CA GLY A 125 6.29 -2.72 10.38
C GLY A 125 7.34 -3.73 10.82
N LEU A 126 8.14 -4.24 9.87
CA LEU A 126 9.22 -5.20 10.15
C LEU A 126 10.29 -4.59 11.07
N LEU A 127 10.58 -3.30 10.89
CA LEU A 127 11.64 -2.61 11.61
C LEU A 127 11.25 -2.13 13.01
N ALA A 128 10.00 -1.66 13.20
CA ALA A 128 9.59 -0.97 14.41
C ALA A 128 8.68 -1.80 15.33
N LEU A 129 7.91 -2.76 14.80
CA LEU A 129 6.91 -3.48 15.60
C LEU A 129 7.55 -4.33 16.71
N GLY A 130 8.64 -5.04 16.40
CA GLY A 130 9.39 -5.84 17.37
C GLY A 130 9.93 -4.99 18.54
N PRO A 131 10.76 -3.96 18.27
CA PRO A 131 11.30 -3.06 19.29
C PRO A 131 10.23 -2.36 20.16
N LEU A 132 9.12 -1.92 19.55
CA LEU A 132 7.99 -1.29 20.26
C LEU A 132 7.39 -2.22 21.31
N VAL A 133 7.05 -3.45 20.90
CA VAL A 133 6.43 -4.43 21.79
C VAL A 133 7.39 -4.85 22.91
N ARG A 134 8.69 -5.01 22.61
CA ARG A 134 9.71 -5.29 23.63
C ARG A 134 9.87 -4.18 24.66
N ARG A 135 9.61 -2.93 24.29
CA ARG A 135 9.63 -1.76 25.18
C ARG A 135 8.29 -1.48 25.86
N GLY A 136 7.33 -2.39 25.77
CA GLY A 136 6.07 -2.31 26.50
C GLY A 136 4.99 -1.45 25.85
N TYR A 137 5.13 -1.09 24.57
CA TYR A 137 4.03 -0.45 23.84
C TYR A 137 2.91 -1.46 23.57
N ASP A 138 1.67 -0.99 23.67
CA ASP A 138 0.50 -1.75 23.25
C ASP A 138 0.59 -2.09 21.74
N LYS A 139 0.23 -3.33 21.38
CA LYS A 139 0.30 -3.82 19.99
C LYS A 139 -0.64 -3.04 19.07
N GLY A 140 -1.83 -2.69 19.55
CA GLY A 140 -2.81 -1.90 18.80
C GLY A 140 -2.28 -0.49 18.53
N LEU A 141 -1.72 0.15 19.55
CA LEU A 141 -1.09 1.47 19.41
C LEU A 141 0.10 1.42 18.43
N ALA A 142 0.98 0.42 18.55
CA ALA A 142 2.14 0.24 17.68
C ALA A 142 1.75 0.01 16.21
N CYS A 143 0.81 -0.90 15.95
CA CYS A 143 0.31 -1.12 14.59
C CYS A 143 -0.41 0.12 14.05
N GLY A 144 -1.21 0.79 14.87
CA GLY A 144 -1.93 2.00 14.50
C GLY A 144 -0.98 3.15 14.12
N THR A 145 0.07 3.39 14.90
CA THR A 145 1.06 4.43 14.60
C THR A 145 1.87 4.14 13.35
N ILE A 146 2.25 2.88 13.13
CA ILE A 146 2.95 2.45 11.91
C ILE A 146 2.07 2.65 10.68
N CYS A 147 0.82 2.17 10.71
CA CYS A 147 -0.14 2.37 9.61
C CYS A 147 -0.39 3.85 9.33
N ALA A 148 -0.61 4.66 10.38
CA ALA A 148 -0.83 6.10 10.25
C ALA A 148 0.39 6.82 9.64
N SER A 149 1.61 6.47 10.08
CA SER A 149 2.84 7.06 9.55
C SER A 149 3.02 6.77 8.05
N GLY A 150 2.69 5.56 7.59
CA GLY A 150 2.78 5.18 6.19
C GLY A 150 1.79 5.94 5.30
N THR A 151 0.59 6.24 5.81
CA THR A 151 -0.38 7.10 5.10
C THR A 151 0.01 8.57 5.11
N LEU A 152 0.61 9.09 6.19
CA LEU A 152 1.08 10.47 6.26
C LEU A 152 2.22 10.74 5.28
N GLY A 153 3.11 9.76 5.09
CA GLY A 153 4.20 9.86 4.10
C GLY A 153 3.74 9.94 2.65
N GLN A 154 2.47 9.68 2.33
CA GLN A 154 1.92 9.92 0.99
C GLN A 154 1.37 11.33 0.79
N ILE A 155 1.03 12.04 1.87
CA ILE A 155 0.46 13.39 1.80
C ILE A 155 1.56 14.44 1.55
N ILE A 156 2.80 14.12 1.92
CA ILE A 156 4.00 14.96 1.81
C ILE A 156 4.77 14.58 0.55
#